data_AF-A0A3A5W762-F1
#
_entry.id   AF-A0A3A5W762-F1
#
_cell.length_a   1.000
_cell.length_b   1.000
_cell.length_c   1.000
_cell.angle_alpha   90.00
_cell.angle_beta   90.00
_cell.angle_gamma   90.00
#
_symmetry.space_group_name_H-M   'P 1'
#
loop_
_entity.id
_entity.type
_entity.pdbx_description
1 polymer ?
#
loop_
_entity_poly.entity_id
_entity_poly.type
_entity_poly.pdbx_seq_one_letter_code
_entity_poly.pdbx_strand_id
1 'polypeptide(L)'
;MALGLFQWIGIGLVIALILIPIVRWFWKRFDMPSKWAIEVLQQKEKEAEEAQMWAGIESQVEAEETARREFEMKQKQKQESAGKPLDESQSADVWNKLGIDVPLQPVERIEAPPVVIEKQENPDILLIDKSIEAPDWELVEKMSKLAEPTEGVPEAPDLDSISEEE
;
A
#
# COMPACT_ATOMS: atom_id res chain seq x y z
N MET A 1 -8.24 -34.14 74.05
CA MET A 1 -7.71 -35.43 73.57
C MET A 1 -6.61 -35.12 72.57
N ALA A 2 -5.35 -35.49 72.88
CA ALA A 2 -4.24 -35.23 71.99
C ALA A 2 -4.30 -36.21 70.81
N LEU A 3 -4.21 -35.68 69.59
CA LEU A 3 -4.14 -36.50 68.37
C LEU A 3 -2.86 -37.33 68.40
N GLY A 4 -2.95 -38.63 68.10
CA GLY A 4 -1.79 -39.51 68.04
C GLY A 4 -0.83 -39.12 66.92
N LEU A 5 0.44 -39.50 67.03
CA LEU A 5 1.50 -39.19 66.05
C LEU A 5 1.13 -39.64 64.62
N PHE A 6 0.52 -40.82 64.48
CA PHE A 6 0.03 -41.35 63.21
C PHE A 6 -1.14 -40.55 62.63
N GLN A 7 -1.93 -39.89 63.47
CA GLN A 7 -3.03 -39.05 63.03
C GLN A 7 -2.50 -37.74 62.41
N TRP A 8 -1.45 -37.16 63.00
CA TRP A 8 -0.72 -36.04 62.40
C TRP A 8 -0.07 -36.41 61.07
N ILE A 9 0.54 -37.60 60.97
CA ILE A 9 1.13 -38.08 59.71
C ILE A 9 0.06 -38.25 58.63
N GLY A 10 -1.11 -38.77 58.98
CA GLY A 10 -2.23 -38.94 58.05
C GLY A 10 -2.80 -37.61 57.57
N ILE A 11 -2.98 -36.64 58.47
CA ILE A 11 -3.43 -35.29 58.14
C ILE A 11 -2.42 -34.59 57.22
N GLY A 12 -1.12 -34.73 57.51
CA GLY A 12 -0.05 -34.19 56.67
C GLY A 12 -0.06 -34.79 55.26
N LEU A 13 -0.27 -36.10 55.12
CA LEU A 13 -0.38 -36.77 53.82
C LEU A 13 -1.58 -36.27 53.01
N VAL A 14 -2.74 -36.11 53.65
CA VAL A 14 -3.95 -35.60 52.99
C VAL A 14 -3.76 -34.15 52.55
N ILE A 15 -3.17 -33.31 53.40
CA ILE A 15 -2.83 -31.92 53.04
C ILE A 15 -1.87 -31.89 51.86
N ALA A 16 -0.83 -32.73 51.85
CA ALA A 16 0.12 -32.79 50.75
C ALA A 16 -0.54 -33.21 49.42
N LEU A 17 -1.41 -34.21 49.44
CA LEU A 17 -2.17 -34.64 48.26
C LEU A 17 -3.08 -33.54 47.71
N ILE A 18 -3.63 -32.69 48.58
CA ILE A 18 -4.46 -31.54 48.18
C ILE A 18 -3.60 -30.36 47.71
N LEU A 19 -2.43 -30.13 48.31
CA LEU A 19 -1.59 -28.98 47.98
C LEU A 19 -0.96 -29.09 46.59
N ILE A 20 -0.57 -30.31 46.18
CA ILE A 20 0.05 -30.56 44.87
C ILE A 20 -0.81 -30.04 43.69
N PRO A 21 -2.11 -30.43 43.55
CA PRO A 21 -2.95 -29.93 42.47
C PRO A 21 -3.24 -28.43 42.60
N ILE A 22 -3.36 -27.89 43.82
CA ILE A 22 -3.56 -26.45 44.03
C ILE A 22 -2.36 -25.66 43.53
N VAL A 23 -1.14 -26.07 43.88
CA VAL A 23 0.10 -25.42 43.41
C VAL A 23 0.21 -25.57 41.90
N ARG A 24 -0.03 -26.77 41.33
CA ARG A 24 -0.03 -26.96 39.88
C ARG A 24 -1.00 -26.00 39.17
N TRP A 25 -2.22 -25.86 39.69
CA TRP A 25 -3.22 -24.96 39.14
C TRP A 25 -2.83 -23.49 39.32
N PHE A 26 -2.26 -23.14 40.48
CA PHE A 26 -1.77 -21.80 40.77
C PHE A 26 -0.71 -21.35 39.76
N TRP A 27 0.30 -22.19 39.50
CA TRP A 27 1.31 -21.90 38.46
C TRP A 27 0.68 -21.76 37.08
N LYS A 28 -0.25 -22.67 36.70
CA LYS A 28 -0.96 -22.57 35.42
C LYS A 28 -1.79 -21.28 35.28
N ARG A 29 -2.30 -20.73 36.39
CA ARG A 29 -3.21 -19.58 36.39
C ARG A 29 -2.50 -18.24 36.55
N PHE A 30 -1.44 -18.20 37.35
CA PHE A 30 -0.72 -16.99 37.75
C PHE A 30 0.65 -16.84 37.09
N ASP A 31 1.30 -17.93 36.68
CA ASP A 31 2.60 -17.88 35.97
C ASP A 31 2.44 -17.91 34.43
N MET A 32 1.20 -17.84 33.94
CA MET A 32 0.93 -17.59 32.53
C MET A 32 1.21 -16.11 32.22
N PRO A 33 1.92 -15.76 31.13
CA PRO A 33 2.16 -14.36 30.79
C PRO A 33 0.82 -13.62 30.78
N SER A 34 0.77 -12.50 31.49
CA SER A 34 -0.45 -11.71 31.64
C SER A 34 -1.13 -11.51 30.27
N LYS A 35 -2.47 -11.52 30.22
CA LYS A 35 -3.22 -11.37 28.96
C LYS A 35 -2.72 -10.16 28.13
N TRP A 36 -2.38 -9.07 28.82
CA TRP A 36 -1.77 -7.88 28.23
C TRP A 36 -0.44 -8.14 27.52
N ALA A 37 0.46 -8.94 28.10
CA ALA A 37 1.73 -9.28 27.47
C ALA A 37 1.54 -10.08 26.17
N ILE A 38 0.50 -10.94 26.12
CA ILE A 38 0.16 -11.70 24.91
C ILE A 38 -0.38 -10.76 23.83
N GLU A 39 -1.27 -9.83 24.19
CA GLU A 39 -1.82 -8.83 23.26
C GLU A 39 -0.72 -7.93 22.66
N VAL A 40 0.24 -7.50 23.49
CA VAL A 40 1.38 -6.70 23.02
C VAL A 40 2.26 -7.48 22.06
N LEU A 41 2.51 -8.77 22.31
CA LEU A 41 3.27 -9.60 21.37
C LEU A 41 2.52 -9.76 20.04
N GLN A 42 1.21 -9.97 20.07
CA GLN A 42 0.39 -10.06 18.86
C GLN A 42 0.34 -8.74 18.08
N GLN A 43 0.27 -7.60 18.77
CA GLN A 43 0.34 -6.29 18.12
C GLN A 43 1.69 -6.09 17.42
N LYS A 44 2.79 -6.46 18.08
CA LYS A 44 4.13 -6.37 17.49
C LYS A 44 4.29 -7.24 16.25
N GLU A 45 3.71 -8.43 16.22
CA GLU A 45 3.74 -9.30 15.04
C GLU A 45 3.00 -8.64 13.86
N LYS A 46 1.82 -8.07 14.09
CA LYS A 46 1.06 -7.33 13.07
C LYS A 46 1.81 -6.10 12.58
N GLU A 47 2.36 -5.31 13.49
CA GLU A 47 3.17 -4.13 13.15
C GLU A 47 4.41 -4.51 12.33
N ALA A 48 5.03 -5.67 12.61
CA ALA A 48 6.19 -6.15 11.87
C ALA A 48 5.83 -6.63 10.45
N GLU A 49 4.64 -7.22 10.27
CA GLU A 49 4.11 -7.55 8.94
C GLU A 49 3.81 -6.28 8.14
N GLU A 50 3.14 -5.31 8.76
CA GLU A 50 2.88 -4.01 8.15
C GLU A 50 4.16 -3.29 7.78
N ALA A 51 5.14 -3.22 8.68
CA ALA A 51 6.42 -2.57 8.42
C ALA A 51 7.18 -3.20 7.26
N GLN A 52 7.10 -4.53 7.08
CA GLN A 52 7.69 -5.22 5.93
C GLN A 52 6.98 -4.83 4.62
N MET A 53 5.65 -4.75 4.63
CA MET A 53 4.88 -4.28 3.46
C MET A 53 5.24 -2.82 3.13
N TRP A 54 5.32 -1.95 4.14
CA TRP A 54 5.68 -0.54 3.97
C TRP A 54 7.11 -0.36 3.46
N ALA A 55 8.08 -1.12 3.96
CA ALA A 55 9.47 -1.05 3.47
C ALA A 55 9.59 -1.43 1.98
N GLY A 56 8.79 -2.40 1.51
CA GLY A 56 8.73 -2.76 0.10
C GLY A 56 8.14 -1.64 -0.77
N ILE A 57 7.15 -0.90 -0.28
CA ILE A 57 6.56 0.24 -1.00
C ILE A 57 7.52 1.43 -1.00
N GLU A 58 8.11 1.77 0.15
CA GLU A 58 9.02 2.90 0.30
C GLU A 58 10.24 2.78 -0.64
N SER A 59 10.82 1.58 -0.77
CA SER A 59 11.94 1.36 -1.69
C SER A 59 11.57 1.56 -3.16
N GLN A 60 10.35 1.20 -3.55
CA GLN A 60 9.85 1.42 -4.92
C GLN A 60 9.60 2.91 -5.18
N VAL A 61 9.00 3.61 -4.21
CA VAL A 61 8.76 5.06 -4.30
C VAL A 61 10.08 5.83 -4.37
N GLU A 62 11.08 5.46 -3.55
CA GLU A 62 12.40 6.09 -3.58
C GLU A 62 13.12 5.85 -4.92
N ALA A 63 13.03 4.64 -5.48
CA ALA A 63 13.58 4.33 -6.80
C ALA A 63 12.88 5.14 -7.91
N GLU A 64 11.56 5.31 -7.83
CA GLU A 64 10.82 6.14 -8.79
C GLU A 64 11.17 7.63 -8.65
N GLU A 65 11.23 8.16 -7.43
CA GLU A 65 11.59 9.56 -7.18
C GLU A 65 13.01 9.88 -7.63
N THR A 66 13.97 8.99 -7.37
CA THR A 66 15.36 9.17 -7.82
C THR A 66 15.45 9.11 -9.34
N ALA A 67 14.75 8.17 -9.99
CA ALA A 67 14.66 8.13 -11.45
C ALA A 67 14.05 9.42 -12.02
N ARG A 68 12.93 9.91 -11.46
CA ARG A 68 12.30 11.18 -11.85
C ARG A 68 13.27 12.35 -11.72
N ARG A 69 13.98 12.47 -10.59
CA ARG A 69 15.01 13.49 -10.36
C ARG A 69 16.15 13.40 -11.39
N GLU A 70 16.62 12.20 -11.70
CA GLU A 70 17.65 12.00 -12.73
C GLU A 70 17.17 12.40 -14.12
N PHE A 71 15.93 12.08 -14.48
CA PHE A 71 15.35 12.47 -15.76
C PHE A 71 15.24 13.99 -15.89
N GLU A 72 14.79 14.69 -14.85
CA GLU A 72 14.74 16.16 -14.83
C GLU A 72 16.13 16.78 -14.99
N MET A 73 17.14 16.25 -14.27
CA MET A 73 18.51 16.72 -14.38
C MET A 73 19.08 16.47 -15.78
N LYS A 74 18.83 15.30 -16.37
CA LYS A 74 19.23 14.98 -17.75
C LYS A 74 18.52 15.89 -18.76
N GLN A 75 17.25 16.22 -18.56
CA GLN A 75 16.54 17.16 -19.43
C GLN A 75 17.12 18.57 -19.34
N LYS A 76 17.42 19.06 -18.13
CA LYS A 76 18.07 20.36 -17.93
C LYS A 76 19.45 20.40 -18.59
N GLN A 77 20.26 19.37 -18.38
CA GLN A 77 21.58 19.26 -19.01
C GLN A 77 21.49 19.25 -20.55
N LYS A 78 20.49 18.55 -21.12
CA LYS A 78 20.24 18.56 -22.56
C LYS A 78 19.86 19.95 -23.07
N GLN A 79 18.98 20.67 -22.36
CA GLN A 79 18.60 22.04 -22.71
C GLN A 79 19.78 23.00 -22.62
N GLU A 80 20.62 22.88 -21.59
CA GLU A 80 21.85 23.67 -21.44
C GLU A 80 22.85 23.37 -22.57
N SER A 81 22.99 22.09 -22.96
CA SER A 81 23.89 21.68 -24.05
C SER A 81 23.37 21.99 -25.45
N ALA A 82 22.04 22.03 -25.64
CA ALA A 82 21.38 22.33 -26.91
C ALA A 82 21.60 23.79 -27.34
N GLY A 83 22.18 24.62 -26.48
CA GLY A 83 22.46 26.02 -26.76
C GLY A 83 21.20 26.87 -26.80
N LYS A 84 21.40 28.18 -26.90
CA LYS A 84 20.30 29.14 -27.05
C LYS A 84 19.63 28.87 -28.41
N PRO A 85 18.30 28.75 -28.49
CA PRO A 85 17.64 28.62 -29.78
C PRO A 85 18.02 29.83 -30.65
N LEU A 86 18.46 29.55 -31.87
CA LEU A 86 18.90 30.56 -32.82
C LEU A 86 17.67 31.38 -33.24
N ASP A 87 17.79 32.70 -33.23
CA ASP A 87 16.70 33.60 -33.61
C ASP A 87 16.28 33.38 -35.08
N GLU A 88 15.02 33.68 -35.42
CA GLU A 88 14.48 33.42 -36.76
C GLU A 88 15.28 34.14 -37.86
N SER A 89 15.76 35.36 -37.58
CA SER A 89 16.65 36.11 -38.47
C SER A 89 18.01 35.44 -38.66
N GLN A 90 18.60 34.93 -37.58
CA GLN A 90 19.93 34.28 -37.59
C GLN A 90 19.88 32.89 -38.21
N SER A 91 18.78 32.16 -38.04
CA SER A 91 18.57 30.86 -38.67
C SER A 91 18.47 31.00 -40.19
N ALA A 92 17.72 31.98 -40.71
CA ALA A 92 17.66 32.28 -42.13
C ALA A 92 19.05 32.60 -42.72
N ASP A 93 19.86 33.42 -42.03
CA ASP A 93 21.22 33.75 -42.46
C ASP A 93 22.16 32.53 -42.50
N VAL A 94 22.00 31.57 -41.58
CA VAL A 94 22.77 30.33 -41.58
C VAL A 94 22.36 29.45 -42.76
N TRP A 95 21.07 29.30 -43.03
CA TRP A 95 20.55 28.55 -44.19
C TRP A 95 21.00 29.15 -45.52
N ASN A 96 20.96 30.48 -45.65
CA ASN A 96 21.46 31.20 -46.82
C ASN A 96 22.97 30.99 -47.01
N LYS A 97 23.77 31.02 -45.92
CA LYS A 97 25.23 30.74 -45.98
C LYS A 97 25.56 29.28 -46.33
N LEU A 98 24.67 28.34 -46.00
CA LEU A 98 24.77 26.93 -46.39
C LEU A 98 24.33 26.69 -47.85
N GLY A 99 23.93 27.74 -48.59
CA GLY A 99 23.59 27.68 -50.01
C GLY A 99 22.20 27.12 -50.29
N ILE A 100 21.31 27.14 -49.29
CA ILE A 100 19.92 26.66 -49.42
C ILE A 100 19.03 27.89 -49.63
N ASP A 101 19.03 28.39 -50.86
CA ASP A 101 18.16 29.48 -51.32
C ASP A 101 16.85 28.90 -51.87
N VAL A 102 16.04 28.25 -51.02
CA VAL A 102 14.74 27.70 -51.45
C VAL A 102 13.63 28.20 -50.54
N PRO A 103 12.60 28.90 -51.08
CA PRO A 103 11.39 29.14 -50.31
C PRO A 103 10.72 27.80 -50.06
N LEU A 104 10.89 27.28 -48.84
CA LEU A 104 10.24 26.04 -48.41
C LEU A 104 8.73 26.29 -48.48
N GLN A 105 8.07 25.69 -49.48
CA GLN A 105 6.63 25.55 -49.45
C GLN A 105 6.30 24.71 -48.23
N PRO A 106 5.41 25.19 -47.33
CA PRO A 106 4.95 24.38 -46.21
C PRO A 106 4.43 23.04 -46.74
N VAL A 107 5.13 21.96 -46.41
CA VAL A 107 4.64 20.61 -46.72
C VAL A 107 3.38 20.44 -45.89
N GLU A 108 2.21 20.38 -46.55
CA GLU A 108 0.95 20.04 -45.90
C GLU A 108 1.16 18.73 -45.14
N ARG A 109 0.92 18.77 -43.82
CA ARG A 109 0.95 17.57 -43.00
C ARG A 109 -0.18 16.67 -43.48
N ILE A 110 0.16 15.66 -44.25
CA ILE A 110 -0.71 14.52 -44.48
C ILE A 110 -0.94 13.91 -43.10
N GLU A 111 -2.17 14.00 -42.60
CA GLU A 111 -2.59 13.27 -41.41
C GLU A 111 -2.30 11.79 -41.69
N ALA A 112 -1.37 11.21 -40.92
CA ALA A 112 -1.06 9.79 -41.08
C ALA A 112 -2.35 8.99 -40.86
N PRO A 113 -2.67 8.01 -41.72
CA PRO A 113 -3.78 7.11 -41.44
C PRO A 113 -3.54 6.47 -40.06
N PRO A 114 -4.62 6.19 -39.30
CA PRO A 114 -4.50 5.62 -37.97
C PRO A 114 -3.60 4.39 -38.03
N VAL A 115 -2.60 4.35 -37.15
CA VAL A 115 -1.74 3.18 -36.96
C VAL A 115 -2.65 2.02 -36.59
N VAL A 116 -2.99 1.19 -37.57
CA VAL A 116 -3.54 -0.13 -37.32
C VAL A 116 -2.38 -0.92 -36.76
N ILE A 117 -2.40 -1.12 -35.45
CA ILE A 117 -1.52 -2.06 -34.78
C ILE A 117 -1.94 -3.44 -35.30
N GLU A 118 -1.30 -3.89 -36.37
CA GLU A 118 -1.34 -5.30 -36.73
C GLU A 118 -0.74 -6.06 -35.56
N LYS A 119 -1.58 -6.88 -34.92
CA LYS A 119 -1.21 -7.82 -33.86
C LYS A 119 -0.25 -8.82 -34.47
N GLN A 120 1.03 -8.47 -34.49
CA GLN A 120 2.10 -9.39 -34.82
C GLN A 120 2.20 -10.38 -33.66
N GLU A 121 1.58 -11.55 -33.85
CA GLU A 121 1.64 -12.69 -32.94
C GLU A 121 3.10 -13.15 -32.81
N ASN A 122 3.80 -12.58 -31.83
CA ASN A 122 4.95 -13.24 -31.23
C ASN A 122 4.39 -14.35 -30.31
N PRO A 123 4.79 -15.62 -30.49
CA PRO A 123 4.24 -16.74 -29.74
C PRO A 123 4.61 -16.75 -28.24
N ASP A 124 5.43 -15.81 -27.76
CA ASP A 124 5.90 -15.78 -26.37
C ASP A 124 5.01 -14.96 -25.42
N ILE A 125 3.91 -14.34 -25.89
CA ILE A 125 2.95 -13.58 -25.06
C ILE A 125 1.72 -14.45 -24.66
N LEU A 126 1.71 -15.75 -24.98
CA LEU A 126 0.56 -16.64 -24.76
C LEU A 126 0.38 -17.16 -23.32
N LEU A 127 1.06 -16.58 -22.31
CA LEU A 127 0.85 -16.93 -20.90
C LEU A 127 0.11 -15.88 -20.07
N ILE A 128 -0.17 -14.69 -20.64
CA ILE A 128 -0.87 -13.60 -19.92
C ILE A 128 -2.35 -13.53 -20.31
N ASP A 129 -2.78 -14.20 -21.39
CA ASP A 129 -4.12 -14.07 -21.96
C ASP A 129 -5.19 -14.99 -21.32
N LYS A 130 -4.92 -15.55 -20.13
CA LYS A 130 -5.93 -16.26 -19.32
C LYS A 130 -6.43 -15.45 -18.12
N SER A 131 -5.86 -14.28 -17.84
CA SER A 131 -6.22 -13.46 -16.68
C SER A 131 -6.90 -12.14 -17.02
N ILE A 132 -7.40 -11.95 -18.25
CA ILE A 132 -8.36 -10.87 -18.53
C ILE A 132 -9.76 -11.37 -18.16
N GLU A 133 -9.91 -11.77 -16.91
CA GLU A 133 -11.20 -11.93 -16.28
C GLU A 133 -11.70 -10.51 -16.01
N ALA A 134 -12.96 -10.22 -16.37
CA ALA A 134 -13.53 -8.89 -16.21
C ALA A 134 -13.28 -8.37 -14.77
N PRO A 135 -13.07 -7.05 -14.58
CA PRO A 135 -12.74 -6.49 -13.27
C PRO A 135 -13.69 -6.98 -12.19
N ASP A 136 -13.18 -7.22 -10.97
CA ASP A 136 -13.95 -7.69 -9.80
C ASP A 136 -15.11 -6.73 -9.46
N TRP A 137 -16.26 -6.92 -10.11
CA TRP A 137 -17.50 -6.17 -9.86
C TRP A 137 -18.03 -6.39 -8.43
N GLU A 138 -17.55 -7.44 -7.75
CA GLU A 138 -17.89 -7.74 -6.36
C GLU A 138 -17.51 -6.61 -5.39
N LEU A 139 -16.43 -5.88 -5.68
CA LEU A 139 -15.99 -4.75 -4.84
C LEU A 139 -16.95 -3.56 -4.98
N VAL A 140 -17.44 -3.30 -6.19
CA VAL A 140 -18.43 -2.24 -6.46
C VAL A 140 -19.74 -2.55 -5.74
N GLU A 141 -20.16 -3.81 -5.73
CA GLU A 141 -21.37 -4.27 -5.04
C GLU A 141 -21.22 -4.23 -3.51
N LYS A 142 -20.02 -4.52 -2.97
CA LYS A 142 -19.74 -4.35 -1.54
C LYS A 142 -19.77 -2.89 -1.12
N MET A 143 -19.24 -2.00 -1.94
CA MET A 143 -19.24 -0.56 -1.66
C MET A 143 -20.65 0.04 -1.74
N SER A 144 -21.53 -0.44 -2.63
CA SER A 144 -22.93 0.02 -2.66
C SER A 144 -23.72 -0.44 -1.44
N LYS A 145 -23.49 -1.66 -0.92
CA LYS A 145 -24.10 -2.15 0.33
C LYS A 145 -23.68 -1.36 1.57
N LEU A 146 -22.50 -0.75 1.57
CA LEU A 146 -22.03 0.10 2.67
C LEU A 146 -22.68 1.50 2.69
N ALA A 147 -23.27 1.92 1.57
CA ALA A 147 -24.01 3.18 1.49
C ALA A 147 -25.44 3.07 2.05
N GLU A 148 -25.95 1.84 2.22
CA GLU A 148 -27.25 1.62 2.86
C GLU A 148 -27.11 1.76 4.38
N PRO A 149 -27.91 2.62 5.03
CA PRO A 149 -27.85 2.80 6.47
C PRO A 149 -28.19 1.49 7.17
N THR A 150 -27.29 1.04 8.05
CA THR A 150 -27.49 -0.20 8.80
C THR A 150 -28.62 -0.04 9.81
N GLU A 151 -29.55 -1.00 9.82
CA GLU A 151 -30.72 -0.98 10.69
C GLU A 151 -30.28 -1.00 12.18
N GLY A 152 -30.58 0.07 12.92
CA GLY A 152 -30.27 0.19 14.35
C GLY A 152 -29.38 1.37 14.76
N VAL A 153 -28.85 2.15 13.82
CA VAL A 153 -28.20 3.43 14.14
C VAL A 153 -29.27 4.53 14.15
N PRO A 154 -29.48 5.24 15.29
CA PRO A 154 -30.40 6.37 15.31
C PRO A 154 -29.90 7.44 14.34
N GLU A 155 -30.81 8.00 13.56
CA GLU A 155 -30.52 9.08 12.64
C GLU A 155 -29.86 10.24 13.40
N ALA A 156 -28.74 10.74 12.87
CA ALA A 156 -28.00 11.81 13.52
C ALA A 156 -28.92 13.04 13.61
N PRO A 157 -28.92 13.78 14.74
CA PRO A 157 -29.68 15.02 14.83
C PRO A 157 -29.24 16.00 13.75
N ASP A 158 -30.20 16.59 13.04
CA ASP A 158 -29.93 17.60 12.00
C ASP A 158 -29.29 18.85 12.63
N LEU A 159 -28.01 19.07 12.33
CA LEU A 159 -27.20 20.17 12.85
C LEU A 159 -27.70 21.56 12.40
N ASP A 160 -28.48 21.63 11.32
CA ASP A 160 -29.08 22.88 10.82
C ASP A 160 -30.15 23.42 11.79
N SER A 161 -30.72 22.59 12.66
CA SER A 161 -31.66 23.04 13.69
C SER A 161 -30.98 23.72 14.90
N ILE A 162 -29.67 23.56 15.05
CA ILE A 162 -28.87 24.09 16.17
C ILE A 162 -28.29 25.47 15.88
N SER A 163 -28.16 25.84 14.61
CA SER A 163 -27.62 27.15 14.20
C SER A 163 -28.67 28.28 14.20
N GLU A 164 -29.96 27.96 14.37
CA GLU A 164 -31.04 28.96 14.44
C GLU A 164 -31.37 29.42 15.87
N GLU A 165 -30.76 28.85 16.91
CA GLU A 165 -31.00 29.20 18.33
C GLU A 165 -29.87 30.02 19.00
N GLU A 166 -29.04 30.75 18.23
CA GLU A 166 -28.07 31.73 18.77
C GLU A 166 -28.49 33.20 18.57
#